data_AF-A0A167VQ31-F1
#
_entry.id   AF-A0A167VQ31-F1
#
_cell.length_a   1.000
_cell.length_b   1.000
_cell.length_c   1.000
_cell.angle_alpha   90.00
_cell.angle_beta   90.00
_cell.angle_gamma   90.00
#
_symmetry.space_group_name_H-M   'P 1'
#
loop_
_entity.id
_entity.type
_entity.pdbx_description
1 polymer ?
#
loop_
_entity_poly.entity_id
_entity_poly.type
_entity_poly.pdbx_seq_one_letter_code
_entity_poly.pdbx_strand_id
1 'polypeptide(L)' 'KADPVIASILRGCSLRGVLVGSVAQFKDMSRLVSATRLKPVVDTVFPFAETKKAFACLAGQEFVGKIVIKVVE' A
#
# COMPACT_ATOMS: atom_id res chain seq x y z
N LYS A 1 -0.04 -32.37 -9.93
CA LYS A 1 -0.65 -31.27 -9.15
C LYS A 1 -1.88 -30.83 -9.93
N ALA A 2 -3.06 -30.71 -9.32
CA ALA A 2 -4.26 -30.25 -10.04
C ALA A 2 -4.03 -28.86 -10.62
N ASP A 3 -4.52 -28.62 -11.83
CA ASP A 3 -4.46 -27.31 -12.48
C ASP A 3 -5.18 -26.27 -11.59
N PRO A 4 -4.53 -25.16 -11.21
CA PRO A 4 -5.11 -24.18 -10.29
C PRO A 4 -6.37 -23.51 -10.85
N VAL A 5 -6.51 -23.42 -12.17
CA VAL A 5 -7.72 -22.91 -12.84
C VAL A 5 -8.86 -23.90 -12.65
N ILE A 6 -8.64 -25.18 -12.95
CA ILE A 6 -9.66 -26.24 -12.75
C ILE A 6 -10.07 -26.33 -11.28
N ALA A 7 -9.10 -26.29 -10.36
CA ALA A 7 -9.36 -26.31 -8.93
C ALA A 7 -10.19 -25.10 -8.45
N SER A 8 -9.95 -23.91 -9.03
CA SER A 8 -10.69 -22.69 -8.71
C SER A 8 -12.15 -22.75 -9.19
N ILE A 9 -12.38 -23.32 -10.39
CA ILE A 9 -13.73 -23.53 -10.93
C ILE A 9 -14.51 -24.51 -10.05
N LEU A 10 -13.93 -25.69 -9.75
CA LEU A 10 -14.60 -26.73 -8.98
C LEU A 10 -14.93 -26.31 -7.53
N ARG A 11 -14.18 -25.36 -6.98
CA ARG A 11 -14.41 -24.80 -5.64
C ARG A 11 -15.26 -23.54 -5.63
N GLY A 12 -15.69 -23.04 -6.80
CA GLY A 12 -16.47 -21.81 -6.91
C GLY A 12 -15.71 -20.56 -6.42
N CYS A 13 -14.40 -20.51 -6.64
CA CYS A 13 -13.59 -19.34 -6.23
C CYS A 13 -13.97 -18.09 -7.05
N SER A 14 -14.06 -16.94 -6.38
CA SER A 14 -14.25 -15.64 -7.02
C SER A 14 -12.89 -14.94 -7.18
N LEU A 15 -12.53 -14.57 -8.40
CA LEU A 15 -11.37 -13.74 -8.69
C LEU A 15 -11.82 -12.30 -8.98
N ARG A 16 -11.35 -11.34 -8.17
CA ARG A 16 -11.63 -9.92 -8.36
C ARG A 16 -10.33 -9.12 -8.30
N GLY A 17 -10.02 -8.40 -9.38
CA GLY A 17 -8.98 -7.37 -9.36
C GLY A 17 -9.44 -6.18 -8.53
N VAL A 18 -8.57 -5.67 -7.66
CA VAL A 18 -8.82 -4.46 -6.86
C VAL A 18 -7.74 -3.44 -7.20
N LEU A 19 -8.13 -2.34 -7.85
CA LEU A 19 -7.26 -1.22 -8.19
C LEU A 19 -7.80 0.04 -7.54
N VAL A 20 -7.18 0.44 -6.42
CA VAL A 20 -7.60 1.61 -5.62
C VAL A 20 -9.11 1.54 -5.28
N GLY A 21 -9.68 2.59 -4.71
CA GLY A 21 -11.11 2.69 -4.41
C GLY A 21 -11.69 4.03 -4.87
N SER A 22 -13.01 4.16 -4.81
CA SER A 22 -13.71 5.41 -5.10
C SER A 22 -13.40 6.49 -4.04
N VAL A 23 -13.70 7.76 -4.36
CA VAL A 23 -13.59 8.86 -3.39
C VAL A 23 -14.45 8.60 -2.15
N ALA A 24 -15.61 7.97 -2.30
CA ALA A 24 -16.46 7.60 -1.17
C ALA A 24 -15.76 6.60 -0.24
N GLN A 25 -15.17 5.54 -0.82
CA GLN A 25 -14.39 4.54 -0.07
C GLN A 25 -13.17 5.17 0.61
N PHE A 26 -12.50 6.12 -0.06
CA PHE A 26 -11.39 6.86 0.54
C PHE A 26 -11.83 7.69 1.75
N LYS A 27 -12.97 8.37 1.68
CA LYS A 27 -13.54 9.13 2.81
C LYS A 27 -13.91 8.21 3.98
N ASP A 28 -14.49 7.04 3.69
CA ASP A 28 -14.80 6.04 4.71
C ASP A 28 -13.53 5.55 5.42
N MET A 29 -12.50 5.22 4.65
CA MET A 29 -11.20 4.79 5.17
C MET A 29 -10.53 5.90 5.99
N SER A 30 -10.57 7.16 5.55
CA SER A 30 -10.01 8.29 6.30
C SER A 30 -10.72 8.47 7.65
N ARG A 31 -12.06 8.35 7.71
CA ARG A 31 -12.82 8.40 8.98
C ARG A 31 -12.38 7.31 9.95
N LEU A 32 -12.21 6.08 9.44
CA LEU A 32 -11.74 4.95 10.24
C LEU A 32 -10.33 5.20 10.81
N VAL A 33 -9.40 5.68 9.98
CA VAL A 33 -8.03 6.00 10.38
C VAL A 33 -8.03 7.04 11.51
N SER A 34 -8.82 8.11 11.38
CA SER A 34 -8.93 9.14 12.41
C SER A 34 -9.52 8.61 13.72
N ALA A 35 -10.56 7.77 13.64
CA ALA A 35 -11.23 7.23 14.82
C ALA A 35 -10.37 6.21 15.60
N THR A 36 -9.56 5.43 14.88
CA THR A 36 -8.77 4.31 15.47
C THR A 36 -7.32 4.67 15.74
N ARG A 37 -6.87 5.85 15.28
CA ARG A 37 -5.44 6.25 15.28
C ARG A 37 -4.55 5.22 14.57
N LEU A 38 -5.10 4.53 13.56
CA LEU A 38 -4.35 3.60 12.72
C LEU A 38 -3.20 4.35 12.05
N LYS A 39 -1.96 3.87 12.24
CA LYS A 39 -0.77 4.46 11.63
C LYS A 39 -0.08 3.45 10.73
N PRO A 40 0.35 3.85 9.52
CA PRO A 40 1.22 3.00 8.73
C PRO A 40 2.57 2.83 9.43
N VAL A 41 3.20 1.68 9.24
CA VAL A 41 4.62 1.50 9.56
C VAL A 41 5.41 2.32 8.54
N VAL A 42 6.10 3.35 9.04
CA VAL A 42 6.99 4.20 8.26
C VAL A 42 8.40 3.86 8.69
N ASP A 43 9.21 3.41 7.74
CA ASP A 43 10.59 3.00 7.99
C ASP A 43 11.51 4.22 8.04
N THR A 44 11.51 5.01 6.95
CA THR A 44 12.40 6.15 6.79
C THR A 44 11.66 7.36 6.23
N VAL A 45 11.96 8.55 6.79
CA VAL A 45 11.50 9.85 6.29
C VAL A 45 12.69 10.59 5.71
N PHE A 46 12.62 10.93 4.42
CA PHE A 46 13.64 11.71 3.71
C PHE A 46 13.23 13.18 3.63
N PRO A 47 14.15 14.14 3.83
CA PRO A 47 13.88 15.54 3.48
C PRO A 47 13.71 15.67 1.96
N PHE A 48 12.98 16.70 1.52
CA PHE A 48 12.73 16.91 0.09
C PHE A 48 14.02 16.97 -0.77
N ALA A 49 15.11 17.53 -0.23
CA ALA A 49 16.41 17.58 -0.89
C ALA A 49 16.98 16.18 -1.22
N GLU A 50 16.61 15.15 -0.45
CA GLU A 50 17.05 13.76 -0.63
C GLU A 50 16.08 12.91 -1.47
N THR A 51 15.12 13.52 -2.18
CA THR A 51 14.13 12.79 -2.99
C THR A 51 14.74 11.73 -3.91
N LYS A 52 15.86 12.03 -4.59
CA LYS A 52 16.55 11.04 -5.45
C LYS A 52 17.00 9.80 -4.69
N LYS A 53 17.50 9.98 -3.47
CA LYS A 53 17.93 8.90 -2.58
C LYS A 53 16.73 8.10 -2.06
N ALA A 54 15.62 8.79 -1.75
CA ALA A 54 14.36 8.12 -1.38
C ALA A 54 13.87 7.18 -2.50
N PHE A 55 13.90 7.62 -3.76
CA PHE A 55 13.57 6.75 -4.90
C PHE A 55 14.56 5.61 -5.12
N ALA A 56 15.85 5.81 -4.85
CA ALA A 56 16.83 4.71 -4.88
C ALA A 56 16.55 3.66 -3.81
N CYS A 57 16.21 4.09 -2.58
CA CYS A 57 15.76 3.20 -1.50
C CYS A 57 14.48 2.44 -1.87
N LEU A 58 13.50 3.12 -2.49
CA LEU A 58 12.28 2.49 -2.99
C LEU A 58 12.58 1.38 -4.01
N ALA A 59 13.46 1.66 -4.97
CA ALA A 59 13.86 0.72 -6.01
C ALA A 59 14.65 -0.47 -5.46
N GLY A 60 15.51 -0.25 -4.45
CA GLY A 60 16.24 -1.31 -3.77
C GLY A 60 15.39 -2.17 -2.84
N GLN A 61 14.18 -1.72 -2.49
CA GLN A 61 13.27 -2.38 -1.54
C GLN A 61 13.89 -2.63 -0.15
N GLU A 62 14.84 -1.79 0.26
CA GLU A 62 15.55 -1.86 1.54
C GLU A 62 14.78 -1.16 2.67
N PHE A 63 13.47 -1.43 2.82
CA PHE A 63 12.62 -0.80 3.84
C PHE A 63 11.45 -1.69 4.23
N VAL A 64 10.90 -1.48 5.44
CA VAL A 64 9.67 -2.16 5.90
C VAL A 64 8.48 -1.19 5.90
N GLY A 65 7.44 -1.51 5.12
CA GLY A 65 6.21 -0.70 5.11
C GLY A 65 6.28 0.46 4.12
N LYS A 66 6.54 1.68 4.59
CA LYS A 66 6.53 2.89 3.75
C LYS A 66 7.77 3.75 3.96
N ILE A 67 8.24 4.37 2.88
CA ILE A 67 9.12 5.54 2.92
C ILE A 67 8.30 6.81 2.71
N VAL A 68 8.72 7.92 3.30
CA VAL A 68 8.03 9.21 3.21
C VAL A 68 9.02 10.30 2.79
N ILE A 69 8.60 11.20 1.90
CA ILE A 69 9.35 12.42 1.59
C ILE A 69 8.65 13.59 2.29
N LYS A 70 9.37 14.27 3.19
CA LYS A 70 8.90 15.48 3.89
C LYS A 70 9.07 16.69 2.96
N VAL A 71 7.96 17.32 2.57
CA VAL A 71 7.93 18.41 1.57
C VAL A 71 8.07 19.80 2.21
N VAL A 72 7.66 19.96 3.47
CA VAL A 72 7.73 21.20 4.26
C VAL A 72 8.24 20.89 5.65
N GLU A 73 8.95 21.83 6.29
CA GLU A 73 9.45 21.69 7.68
C GLU A 73 8.36 21.70 8.74
#